data_AF-A0A2E1VMU8-F1
#
_entry.id   AF-A0A2E1VMU8-F1
#
_cell.length_a   1.000
_cell.length_b   1.000
_cell.length_c   1.000
_cell.angle_alpha   90.00
_cell.angle_beta   90.00
_cell.angle_gamma   90.00
#
_symmetry.space_group_name_H-M   'P 1'
#
loop_
_entity.id
_entity.type
_entity.pdbx_description
1 polymer ?
#
loop_
_entity_poly.entity_id
_entity_poly.type
_entity_poly.pdbx_seq_one_letter_code
_entity_poly.pdbx_strand_id
1 'polypeptide(L)'
;MKFIWALKLKLDNEFRENIEELLISQNATITSLDSENRSDILQPESYDTYAFFVKKPTDIFIKTLLLDFKINPKTSILKKIKIKDIYKNNITPLKPITIGRFTFLECKNLTNFNIYKNIIIPPGLGFGTGHHPSTRGIIYLLNKIYLKKNIKNINLEKKEFTEFINFLINDN
;
A
#
# COMPACT_ATOMS: atom_id res chain seq x y z
N MET A 1 -10.98 16.53 -22.12
CA MET A 1 -10.03 16.28 -21.00
C MET A 1 -10.82 16.07 -19.72
N LYS A 2 -10.55 15.00 -18.96
CA LYS A 2 -11.21 14.73 -17.67
C LYS A 2 -10.49 15.51 -16.55
N PHE A 3 -11.27 16.17 -15.70
CA PHE A 3 -10.81 16.92 -14.53
C PHE A 3 -11.43 16.29 -13.28
N ILE A 4 -10.74 16.44 -12.15
CA ILE A 4 -11.29 16.14 -10.83
C ILE A 4 -11.07 17.35 -9.91
N TRP A 5 -11.81 17.37 -8.81
CA TRP A 5 -11.61 18.34 -7.74
C TRP A 5 -10.85 17.67 -6.61
N ALA A 6 -9.78 18.31 -6.13
CA ALA A 6 -9.00 17.85 -5.00
C ALA A 6 -9.12 18.87 -3.87
N LEU A 7 -9.58 18.41 -2.72
CA LEU A 7 -9.59 19.15 -1.47
C LEU A 7 -8.41 18.65 -0.62
N LYS A 8 -7.47 19.53 -0.31
CA LYS A 8 -6.44 19.29 0.70
C LYS A 8 -6.92 19.83 2.04
N LEU A 9 -6.80 19.04 3.10
CA LEU A 9 -7.06 19.41 4.49
C LEU A 9 -5.86 19.00 5.34
N LYS A 10 -5.62 19.74 6.43
CA LYS A 10 -4.73 19.31 7.51
C LYS A 10 -5.61 18.95 8.70
N LEU A 11 -5.60 17.69 9.10
CA LEU A 11 -6.51 17.13 10.11
C LEU A 11 -5.74 16.61 11.31
N ASP A 12 -6.32 16.79 12.49
CA ASP A 12 -5.81 16.17 13.71
C ASP A 12 -6.34 14.75 13.85
N ASN A 13 -5.59 13.87 14.52
CA ASN A 13 -5.96 12.46 14.69
C ASN A 13 -7.35 12.27 15.32
N GLU A 14 -7.76 13.16 16.23
CA GLU A 14 -9.03 13.10 16.97
C GLU A 14 -10.25 13.07 16.04
N PHE A 15 -10.25 13.85 14.95
CA PHE A 15 -11.40 14.00 14.06
C PHE A 15 -11.19 13.42 12.67
N ARG A 16 -10.00 12.90 12.38
CA ARG A 16 -9.61 12.41 11.05
C ARG A 16 -10.65 11.44 10.47
N GLU A 17 -10.97 10.37 11.19
CA GLU A 17 -11.84 9.30 10.68
C GLU A 17 -13.25 9.80 10.40
N ASN A 18 -13.83 10.57 11.32
CA ASN A 18 -15.17 11.15 11.14
C ASN A 18 -15.24 12.06 9.90
N ILE A 19 -14.19 12.85 9.66
CA ILE A 19 -14.09 13.72 8.49
C ILE A 19 -13.93 12.90 7.21
N GLU A 20 -13.11 11.86 7.23
CA GLU A 20 -12.94 10.93 6.10
C GLU A 20 -14.27 10.25 5.74
N GLU A 21 -15.00 9.73 6.71
CA GLU A 21 -16.32 9.12 6.49
C GLU A 21 -17.32 10.10 5.87
N LEU A 22 -17.37 11.33 6.37
CA LEU A 22 -18.24 12.36 5.84
C LEU A 22 -17.89 12.71 4.38
N LEU A 23 -16.61 12.82 4.06
CA LEU A 23 -16.14 13.06 2.70
C LEU A 23 -16.44 11.86 1.77
N ILE A 24 -16.28 10.61 2.25
CA ILE A 24 -16.66 9.39 1.51
C ILE A 24 -18.17 9.39 1.22
N SER A 25 -19.00 9.80 2.18
CA SER A 25 -20.46 9.91 1.99
C SER A 25 -20.84 10.87 0.85
N GLN A 26 -19.96 11.83 0.53
CA GLN A 26 -20.10 12.75 -0.60
C GLN A 26 -19.43 12.23 -1.89
N ASN A 27 -19.21 10.91 -1.99
CA ASN A 27 -18.54 10.24 -3.10
C ASN A 27 -17.11 10.74 -3.37
N ALA A 28 -16.39 11.11 -2.31
CA ALA A 28 -14.96 11.36 -2.40
C ALA A 28 -14.16 10.04 -2.36
N THR A 29 -13.05 9.99 -3.07
CA THR A 29 -11.94 9.06 -2.77
C THR A 29 -10.92 9.79 -1.91
N ILE A 30 -10.41 9.15 -0.86
CA ILE A 30 -9.60 9.83 0.16
C ILE A 30 -8.27 9.12 0.38
N THR A 31 -7.26 9.90 0.71
CA THR A 31 -6.00 9.42 1.27
C THR A 31 -5.54 10.37 2.37
N SER A 32 -5.01 9.82 3.44
CA SER A 32 -4.46 10.57 4.57
C SER A 32 -3.07 10.04 4.87
N LEU A 33 -2.12 10.95 4.97
CA LEU A 33 -0.71 10.63 5.21
C LEU A 33 -0.25 11.42 6.43
N ASP A 34 0.68 10.84 7.19
CA ASP A 34 1.36 11.56 8.26
C ASP A 34 1.96 12.86 7.72
N SER A 35 1.52 13.99 8.27
CA SER A 35 2.00 15.31 7.84
C SER A 35 3.45 15.58 8.23
N GLU A 36 3.99 14.86 9.21
CA GLU A 36 5.36 14.98 9.70
C GLU A 36 6.28 13.87 9.18
N ASN A 37 5.71 12.88 8.47
CA ASN A 37 6.43 11.77 7.87
C ASN A 37 7.30 11.00 8.87
N ARG A 38 6.81 10.85 10.11
CA ARG A 38 7.45 10.13 11.22
C ARG A 38 7.15 8.64 11.08
N SER A 39 8.11 7.89 10.54
CA SER A 39 7.98 6.43 10.35
C SER A 39 8.02 5.61 11.65
N ASP A 40 8.38 6.24 12.76
CA ASP A 40 8.56 5.65 14.07
C ASP A 40 7.28 5.62 14.92
N ILE A 41 6.21 6.29 14.49
CA ILE A 41 4.98 6.46 15.27
C ILE A 41 3.81 5.81 14.55
N LEU A 42 3.07 4.95 15.27
CA LEU A 42 1.93 4.21 14.72
C LEU A 42 0.68 5.09 14.52
N GLN A 43 0.54 6.16 15.30
CA GLN A 43 -0.58 7.10 15.22
C GLN A 43 -0.05 8.54 15.21
N PRO A 44 0.16 9.13 14.03
CA PRO A 44 0.47 10.55 13.90
C PRO A 44 -0.55 11.45 14.58
N GLU A 45 -0.10 12.59 15.10
CA GLU A 45 -0.99 13.62 15.68
C GLU A 45 -1.71 14.42 14.61
N SER A 46 -1.05 14.65 13.46
CA SER A 46 -1.63 15.40 12.35
C SER A 46 -1.38 14.76 10.98
N TYR A 47 -2.35 14.90 10.09
CA TYR A 47 -2.41 14.26 8.79
C TYR A 47 -2.65 15.27 7.68
N ASP A 48 -1.91 15.09 6.58
CA ASP A 48 -2.22 15.71 5.29
C ASP A 48 -3.25 14.83 4.58
N THR A 49 -4.51 15.28 4.57
CA THR A 49 -5.65 14.56 3.99
C THR A 49 -6.03 15.14 2.64
N TYR A 50 -6.18 14.27 1.63
CA TYR A 50 -6.59 14.64 0.28
C TYR A 50 -7.88 13.92 -0.08
N ALA A 51 -8.92 14.67 -0.38
CA ALA A 51 -10.19 14.16 -0.89
C ALA A 51 -10.40 14.54 -2.35
N PHE A 52 -10.70 13.53 -3.17
CA PHE A 52 -10.84 13.64 -4.61
C PHE A 52 -12.29 13.41 -5.04
N PHE A 53 -12.85 14.37 -5.76
CA PHE A 53 -14.24 14.34 -6.22
C PHE A 53 -14.32 14.42 -7.75
N VAL A 54 -15.19 13.61 -8.34
CA VAL A 54 -15.50 13.69 -9.78
C VAL A 54 -16.32 14.95 -10.09
N LYS A 55 -17.29 15.27 -9.23
CA LYS A 55 -18.09 16.50 -9.29
C LYS A 55 -17.61 17.49 -8.23
N LYS A 56 -17.72 18.81 -8.49
CA LYS A 56 -17.33 19.81 -7.48
C LYS A 56 -18.22 19.63 -6.23
N PRO A 57 -17.67 19.51 -5.02
CA PRO A 57 -18.47 19.58 -3.81
C PRO A 57 -19.11 20.96 -3.66
N THR A 58 -20.27 21.04 -3.01
CA THR A 58 -20.97 22.33 -2.82
C THR A 58 -20.19 23.21 -1.84
N ASP A 59 -20.21 24.52 -2.06
CA ASP A 59 -19.50 25.46 -1.18
C ASP A 59 -20.11 25.46 0.23
N ILE A 60 -21.40 25.14 0.36
CA ILE A 60 -22.09 24.96 1.65
C ILE A 60 -21.49 23.76 2.40
N PHE A 61 -21.37 22.60 1.75
CA PHE A 61 -20.79 21.41 2.37
C PHE A 61 -19.37 21.67 2.88
N ILE A 62 -18.52 22.30 2.06
CA ILE A 62 -17.16 22.63 2.48
C ILE A 62 -17.14 23.59 3.67
N LYS A 63 -18.00 24.62 3.68
CA LYS A 63 -18.08 25.55 4.82
C LYS A 63 -18.52 24.86 6.10
N THR A 64 -19.58 24.04 6.02
CA THR A 64 -20.09 23.27 7.16
C THR A 64 -19.01 22.33 7.70
N LEU A 65 -18.32 21.59 6.83
CA LEU A 65 -17.19 20.74 7.20
C LEU A 65 -16.11 21.51 7.98
N LEU A 66 -15.69 22.68 7.47
CA LEU A 66 -14.64 23.45 8.12
C LEU A 66 -15.09 24.01 9.49
N LEU A 67 -16.37 24.38 9.62
CA LEU A 67 -16.93 24.93 10.86
C LEU A 67 -17.13 23.84 11.92
N ASP A 68 -17.78 22.74 11.56
CA ASP A 68 -18.15 21.67 12.50
C ASP A 68 -16.92 21.02 13.12
N PHE A 69 -15.85 20.88 12.34
CA PHE A 69 -14.59 20.28 12.77
C PHE A 69 -13.50 21.31 13.10
N LYS A 70 -13.84 22.61 13.13
CA LYS A 70 -12.92 23.72 13.46
C LYS A 70 -11.62 23.70 12.64
N ILE A 71 -11.69 23.26 11.39
CA ILE A 71 -10.53 23.14 10.50
C ILE A 71 -10.10 24.53 10.07
N ASN A 72 -8.80 24.82 10.14
CA ASN A 72 -8.27 26.11 9.68
C ASN A 72 -8.49 26.28 8.16
N PRO A 73 -9.26 27.27 7.71
CA PRO A 73 -9.51 27.47 6.29
C PRO A 73 -8.23 27.84 5.51
N LYS A 74 -7.20 28.39 6.18
CA LYS A 74 -5.93 28.74 5.52
C LYS A 74 -5.11 27.52 5.09
N THR A 75 -5.28 26.38 5.76
CA THR A 75 -4.61 25.12 5.41
C THR A 75 -5.43 24.29 4.43
N SER A 76 -6.68 24.69 4.19
CA SER A 76 -7.64 23.98 3.35
C SER A 76 -7.65 24.54 1.93
N ILE A 77 -7.48 23.68 0.92
CA ILE A 77 -7.36 24.12 -0.47
C ILE A 77 -8.18 23.22 -1.39
N LEU A 78 -9.22 23.78 -2.03
CA LEU A 78 -9.97 23.12 -3.10
C LEU A 78 -9.44 23.56 -4.47
N LYS A 79 -8.94 22.61 -5.26
CA LYS A 79 -8.38 22.87 -6.61
C LYS A 79 -9.00 21.95 -7.65
N LYS A 80 -9.20 22.49 -8.85
CA LYS A 80 -9.56 21.70 -10.04
C LYS A 80 -8.27 21.23 -10.71
N ILE A 81 -8.08 19.92 -10.80
CA ILE A 81 -6.85 19.30 -11.30
C ILE A 81 -7.18 18.50 -12.57
N LYS A 82 -6.29 18.56 -13.57
CA LYS A 82 -6.38 17.67 -14.73
C LYS A 82 -5.90 16.29 -14.31
N ILE A 83 -6.68 15.25 -14.60
CA ILE A 83 -6.33 13.88 -14.21
C ILE A 83 -4.92 13.48 -14.71
N LYS A 84 -4.54 13.91 -15.93
CA LYS A 84 -3.20 13.66 -16.49
C LYS A 84 -2.05 14.21 -15.65
N ASP A 85 -2.27 15.31 -14.92
CA ASP A 85 -1.22 15.98 -14.14
C ASP A 85 -1.02 15.27 -12.79
N ILE A 86 -2.03 14.54 -12.30
CA ILE A 86 -1.93 13.70 -11.10
C ILE A 86 -0.98 12.54 -11.34
N TYR A 87 -1.12 11.87 -12.48
CA TYR A 87 -0.20 10.80 -12.85
C TYR A 87 1.19 11.37 -13.11
N LYS A 88 1.33 12.47 -13.87
CA LYS A 88 2.63 13.05 -14.21
C LYS A 88 3.50 13.38 -12.99
N ASN A 89 2.90 13.81 -11.88
CA ASN A 89 3.63 14.22 -10.67
C ASN A 89 3.85 13.10 -9.65
N ASN A 90 3.22 11.92 -9.85
CA ASN A 90 3.31 10.78 -8.93
C ASN A 90 3.85 9.49 -9.59
N ILE A 91 4.30 9.56 -10.86
CA ILE A 91 5.05 8.48 -11.52
C ILE A 91 6.52 8.57 -11.08
N THR A 92 6.80 8.29 -9.81
CA THR A 92 8.11 7.75 -9.46
C THR A 92 7.98 6.25 -9.57
N PRO A 93 8.57 5.61 -10.60
CA PRO A 93 8.48 4.17 -10.72
C PRO A 93 9.05 3.53 -9.45
N LEU A 94 8.29 2.61 -8.88
CA LEU A 94 8.72 1.76 -7.79
C LEU A 94 10.01 1.06 -8.20
N LYS A 95 11.04 1.22 -7.37
CA LYS A 95 12.30 0.54 -7.60
C LYS A 95 12.05 -0.97 -7.61
N PRO A 96 12.64 -1.72 -8.54
CA PRO A 96 12.59 -3.18 -8.51
C PRO A 96 13.00 -3.71 -7.14
N ILE A 97 12.32 -4.76 -6.68
CA ILE A 97 12.67 -5.44 -5.43
C ILE A 97 12.89 -6.93 -5.68
N THR A 98 13.90 -7.49 -5.03
CA THR A 98 14.22 -8.91 -5.13
C THR A 98 13.89 -9.61 -3.82
N ILE A 99 13.12 -10.70 -3.91
CA ILE A 99 12.73 -11.52 -2.76
C ILE A 99 13.02 -12.98 -3.10
N GLY A 100 14.11 -13.50 -2.55
CA GLY A 100 14.64 -14.81 -2.92
C GLY A 100 14.94 -14.87 -4.41
N ARG A 101 14.35 -15.83 -5.14
CA ARG A 101 14.58 -16.01 -6.58
C ARG A 101 13.68 -15.17 -7.50
N PHE A 102 12.87 -14.29 -6.95
CA PHE A 102 11.90 -13.50 -7.70
C PHE A 102 12.27 -12.03 -7.66
N THR A 103 12.17 -11.37 -8.82
CA THR A 103 12.28 -9.92 -8.92
C THR A 103 10.91 -9.35 -9.28
N PHE A 104 10.41 -8.45 -8.44
CA PHE A 104 9.13 -7.79 -8.63
C PHE A 104 9.34 -6.45 -9.30
N LEU A 105 8.59 -6.22 -10.38
CA LEU A 105 8.68 -5.05 -11.23
C LEU A 105 7.30 -4.43 -11.43
N GLU A 106 7.27 -3.10 -11.45
CA GLU A 106 6.08 -2.31 -11.74
C GLU A 106 5.63 -2.45 -13.20
N CYS A 107 6.60 -2.54 -14.11
CA CYS A 107 6.42 -2.55 -15.56
C CYS A 107 7.27 -3.66 -16.20
N LYS A 108 6.91 -4.10 -17.40
CA LYS A 108 7.79 -4.90 -18.27
C LYS A 108 9.03 -4.06 -18.62
N ASN A 109 10.08 -4.12 -17.82
CA ASN A 109 11.39 -3.66 -18.27
C ASN A 109 12.03 -4.77 -19.13
N LEU A 110 12.28 -4.43 -20.40
CA LEU A 110 12.96 -5.27 -21.40
C LEU A 110 14.47 -5.43 -21.12
N THR A 111 14.98 -4.88 -20.02
CA THR A 111 16.38 -5.04 -19.62
C THR A 111 16.64 -6.49 -19.23
N ASN A 112 17.14 -7.24 -20.20
CA ASN A 112 17.68 -8.59 -20.07
C ASN A 112 18.63 -8.69 -18.88
N PHE A 113 18.21 -9.29 -17.77
CA PHE A 113 19.16 -9.91 -16.85
C PHE A 113 18.64 -11.24 -16.30
N ASN A 114 19.52 -12.21 -16.50
CA ASN A 114 19.48 -13.62 -16.15
C ASN A 114 19.52 -13.85 -14.62
N ILE A 115 19.19 -15.09 -14.22
CA ILE A 115 19.30 -15.76 -12.89
C ILE A 115 17.98 -15.87 -12.11
N TYR A 116 17.06 -14.90 -12.17
CA TYR A 116 15.84 -14.88 -11.33
C TYR A 116 14.54 -14.80 -12.14
N LYS A 117 13.43 -15.38 -11.65
CA LYS A 117 12.11 -15.32 -12.32
C LYS A 117 11.44 -13.97 -12.05
N ASN A 118 11.12 -13.21 -13.09
CA ASN A 118 10.42 -11.94 -12.94
C ASN A 118 8.93 -12.15 -12.65
N ILE A 119 8.40 -11.45 -11.63
CA ILE A 119 6.96 -11.34 -11.36
C ILE A 119 6.58 -9.87 -11.61
N ILE A 120 5.67 -9.64 -12.56
CA ILE A 120 5.23 -8.30 -12.94
C ILE A 120 3.89 -8.04 -12.29
N ILE A 121 3.83 -7.05 -11.40
CA ILE A 121 2.60 -6.66 -10.70
C ILE A 121 2.45 -5.15 -10.87
N PRO A 122 1.48 -4.70 -11.70
CA PRO A 122 1.19 -3.28 -11.81
C PRO A 122 0.70 -2.73 -10.47
N PRO A 123 1.18 -1.56 -10.02
CA PRO A 123 0.77 -0.95 -8.78
C PRO A 123 -0.63 -0.38 -8.93
N GLY A 124 -1.40 -0.44 -7.83
CA GLY A 124 -2.75 0.10 -7.79
C GLY A 124 -3.86 -0.83 -8.29
N LEU A 125 -3.54 -2.03 -8.81
CA LEU A 125 -4.55 -3.04 -9.20
C LEU A 125 -4.85 -4.07 -8.10
N GLY A 126 -4.11 -4.08 -7.00
CA GLY A 126 -4.32 -4.98 -5.87
C GLY A 126 -3.17 -4.95 -4.87
N PHE A 127 -3.41 -5.48 -3.67
CA PHE A 127 -2.35 -5.70 -2.68
C PHE A 127 -1.37 -6.77 -3.18
N GLY A 128 -0.08 -6.66 -2.82
CA GLY A 128 0.91 -7.71 -3.14
C GLY A 128 1.97 -7.38 -4.19
N THR A 129 2.27 -6.10 -4.44
CA THR A 129 3.39 -5.67 -5.32
C THR A 129 4.80 -6.05 -4.79
N GLY A 130 4.88 -6.80 -3.69
CA GLY A 130 6.11 -7.18 -2.98
C GLY A 130 6.69 -6.08 -2.08
N HIS A 131 6.21 -4.84 -2.18
CA HIS A 131 6.77 -3.70 -1.44
C HIS A 131 6.35 -3.69 0.04
N HIS A 132 5.26 -4.37 0.39
CA HIS A 132 4.81 -4.51 1.77
C HIS A 132 5.52 -5.66 2.50
N PRO A 133 5.91 -5.51 3.78
CA PRO A 133 6.62 -6.54 4.55
C PRO A 133 5.91 -7.91 4.58
N SER A 134 4.58 -7.92 4.66
CA SER A 134 3.81 -9.17 4.66
C SER A 134 3.97 -9.98 3.37
N THR A 135 3.94 -9.32 2.19
CA THR A 135 4.19 -9.99 0.91
C THR A 135 5.61 -10.55 0.85
N ARG A 136 6.60 -9.82 1.39
CA ARG A 136 7.99 -10.29 1.46
C ARG A 136 8.13 -11.55 2.30
N GLY A 137 7.52 -11.57 3.48
CA GLY A 137 7.56 -12.72 4.39
C GLY A 137 6.98 -13.98 3.77
N ILE A 138 5.81 -13.86 3.13
CA ILE A 138 5.14 -15.00 2.48
C ILE A 138 5.99 -15.57 1.34
N ILE A 139 6.53 -14.73 0.45
CA ILE A 139 7.36 -15.17 -0.67
C ILE A 139 8.66 -15.81 -0.19
N TYR A 140 9.28 -15.27 0.86
CA TYR A 140 10.45 -15.87 1.49
C TYR A 140 10.16 -17.26 2.06
N LEU A 141 9.02 -17.43 2.75
CA LEU A 141 8.59 -18.71 3.29
C LEU A 141 8.33 -19.74 2.18
N LEU A 142 7.62 -19.35 1.12
CA LEU A 142 7.37 -20.21 -0.05
C LEU A 142 8.67 -20.64 -0.73
N ASN A 143 9.65 -19.73 -0.86
CA ASN A 143 10.98 -20.06 -1.37
C ASN A 143 11.70 -21.08 -0.49
N LYS A 144 11.66 -20.91 0.84
CA LYS A 144 12.23 -21.90 1.78
C LYS A 144 11.58 -23.28 1.66
N ILE A 145 10.24 -23.34 1.58
CA ILE A 145 9.50 -24.60 1.42
C ILE A 145 9.88 -25.29 0.11
N TYR A 146 9.92 -24.54 -0.99
CA TYR A 146 10.30 -25.06 -2.30
C TYR A 146 11.73 -25.63 -2.30
N LEU A 147 12.69 -24.90 -1.75
CA LEU A 147 14.08 -25.37 -1.63
C LEU A 147 14.17 -26.61 -0.74
N LYS A 148 13.48 -26.63 0.41
CA LYS A 148 13.46 -27.79 1.31
C LYS A 148 12.84 -29.03 0.66
N LYS A 149 11.79 -28.88 -0.16
CA LYS A 149 11.20 -30.00 -0.93
C LYS A 149 12.16 -30.54 -1.99
N ASN A 150 12.86 -29.67 -2.71
CA ASN A 150 13.86 -30.10 -3.70
C ASN A 150 15.10 -30.73 -3.08
N ILE A 151 15.53 -30.29 -1.90
CA ILE A 151 16.61 -30.92 -1.13
C ILE A 151 16.16 -32.29 -0.58
N LYS A 152 14.91 -32.40 -0.11
CA LYS A 152 14.33 -33.68 0.32
C LYS A 152 14.26 -34.72 -0.81
N ASN A 153 14.04 -34.31 -2.06
CA ASN A 153 14.08 -35.24 -3.20
C ASN A 153 15.50 -35.73 -3.54
N ILE A 154 16.55 -35.09 -3.02
CA ILE A 154 17.94 -35.52 -3.20
C ILE A 154 18.39 -36.43 -2.04
N ASN A 155 17.82 -36.27 -0.83
CA ASN A 155 18.31 -36.92 0.40
C ASN A 155 17.29 -37.78 1.17
N LEU A 156 16.10 -38.09 0.64
CA LEU A 156 15.13 -39.00 1.29
C LEU A 156 15.43 -40.49 1.03
N GLU A 157 16.68 -40.89 1.21
CA GLU A 157 16.96 -42.23 1.76
C GLU A 157 16.69 -42.21 3.28
N LYS A 158 15.39 -42.33 3.59
CA LYS A 158 14.77 -43.11 4.67
C LYS A 158 14.96 -42.80 6.17
N LYS A 159 15.99 -42.13 6.69
CA LYS A 159 16.21 -42.22 8.17
C LYS A 159 15.59 -41.12 9.04
N GLU A 160 15.63 -39.85 8.63
CA GLU A 160 15.29 -38.73 9.53
C GLU A 160 13.77 -38.45 9.66
N PHE A 161 12.94 -38.94 8.73
CA PHE A 161 11.49 -38.70 8.78
C PHE A 161 10.78 -39.58 9.82
N THR A 162 11.31 -40.77 10.09
CA THR A 162 10.76 -41.71 11.07
C THR A 162 10.99 -41.23 12.50
N GLU A 163 12.14 -40.59 12.77
CA GLU A 163 12.46 -40.03 14.09
C GLU A 163 11.57 -38.82 14.44
N PHE A 164 11.25 -37.96 13.46
CA PHE A 164 10.39 -36.79 13.69
C PHE A 164 8.90 -37.15 13.91
N ILE A 165 8.41 -38.21 13.25
CA ILE A 165 7.05 -38.73 13.50
C ILE A 165 6.97 -39.41 14.87
N ASN A 166 8.00 -40.15 15.29
CA ASN A 166 8.04 -40.77 16.63
C ASN A 166 8.14 -39.74 17.76
N PHE A 167 8.77 -38.58 17.52
CA PHE A 167 8.77 -37.47 18.46
C PHE A 167 7.37 -36.85 18.64
N LEU A 168 6.60 -36.73 17.55
CA LEU A 168 5.24 -36.15 17.60
C LEU A 168 4.16 -37.09 18.13
N ILE A 169 4.38 -38.41 18.12
CA ILE A 169 3.41 -39.41 18.59
C ILE A 169 3.56 -39.70 20.09
N ASN A 170 4.74 -39.50 20.67
CA ASN A 170 5.03 -39.90 22.06
C ASN A 170 4.93 -38.79 23.11
N ASP A 171 4.60 -37.55 22.72
CA ASP A 171 4.37 -36.42 23.64
C ASP A 171 2.86 -36.12 23.85
N ASN A 172 2.02 -37.16 23.89
CA ASN A 172 0.65 -37.14 24.44
C ASN A 172 0.51 -38.14 25.58
#